data_AF-A0A2V6HMT2-F1
#
_entry.id   AF-A0A2V6HMT2-F1
#
_cell.length_a   1.000
_cell.length_b   1.000
_cell.length_c   1.000
_cell.angle_alpha   90.00
_cell.angle_beta   90.00
_cell.angle_gamma   90.00
#
_symmetry.space_group_name_H-M   'P 1'
#
loop_
_entity.id
_entity.type
_entity.pdbx_description
1 polymer ?
#
loop_
_entity_poly.entity_id
_entity_poly.type
_entity_poly.pdbx_seq_one_letter_code
_entity_poly.pdbx_strand_id
1 'polypeptide(L)'
;MRATLEDDWASRRCLRAASGKREDQREKRHLVKTSTADVEAYEFYLRGRKLFQKWTRENIILAREMFERAVALDQNFAAAWAGLATAHVHLHGCDSEAHLEKAREASTRALRLDPQSAEAHVAAAQGLSMEQRYADAAAEFERALELDPTLFDAHYYYARSCFKSGDLEKSLSLFRQAQSVRPDDYQAVYLEALVLMQLRGWNESREAYQRALEAGRKHLDLQPDDARAYVLGAGAFARLGETEHAKEWAERAMSLAPDDDAILYNAGCALAVVGEEERALDALQRAIRAGLAGGDWIPQDPDWERLRGHQRFQTLLQQLRSS
;
A
#
# COMPACT_ATOMS: atom_id res chain seq x y z
N MET A 1 -1.50 63.01 4.56
CA MET A 1 -2.36 62.02 5.23
C MET A 1 -2.86 61.03 4.19
N ARG A 2 -2.11 59.93 3.98
CA ARG A 2 -2.54 58.76 3.20
C ARG A 2 -2.47 57.54 4.13
N ALA A 3 -3.63 57.15 4.62
CA ALA A 3 -4.02 55.89 5.22
C ALA A 3 -5.56 55.98 5.12
N THR A 4 -6.33 55.07 4.54
CA THR A 4 -6.38 53.62 4.68
C THR A 4 -7.36 53.11 3.63
N LEU A 5 -6.94 52.23 2.72
CA LEU A 5 -7.84 51.40 1.89
C LEU A 5 -7.20 50.03 1.56
N GLU A 6 -5.88 49.87 1.73
CA GLU A 6 -5.18 48.59 1.53
C GLU A 6 -5.20 47.66 2.76
N ASP A 7 -5.41 48.18 3.98
CA ASP A 7 -5.43 47.37 5.22
C ASP A 7 -6.71 46.55 5.43
N ASP A 8 -7.82 46.89 4.76
CA ASP A 8 -9.10 46.20 4.91
C ASP A 8 -9.21 44.95 4.01
N TRP A 9 -8.37 44.85 2.96
CA TRP A 9 -8.38 43.71 2.04
C TRP A 9 -7.58 42.50 2.56
N ALA A 10 -6.41 42.76 3.17
CA ALA A 10 -5.57 41.72 3.77
C ALA A 10 -6.22 41.11 5.03
N SER A 11 -6.88 41.93 5.85
CA SER A 11 -7.56 41.51 7.08
C SER A 11 -8.76 40.61 6.80
N ARG A 12 -9.58 40.92 5.77
CA ARG A 12 -10.73 40.10 5.36
C ARG A 12 -10.33 38.77 4.70
N ARG A 13 -9.19 38.72 4.02
CA ARG A 13 -8.65 37.48 3.42
C ARG A 13 -8.08 36.54 4.48
N CYS A 14 -7.39 37.09 5.49
CA CYS A 14 -6.91 36.31 6.64
C CYS A 14 -8.06 35.79 7.51
N LEU A 15 -9.12 36.60 7.72
CA LEU A 15 -10.31 36.15 8.44
C LEU A 15 -11.07 35.06 7.67
N ARG A 16 -11.21 35.14 6.35
CA ARG A 16 -11.82 34.05 5.55
C ARG A 16 -10.96 32.78 5.49
N ALA A 17 -9.64 32.90 5.43
CA ALA A 17 -8.73 31.75 5.47
C ALA A 17 -8.68 31.09 6.87
N ALA A 18 -8.76 31.89 7.93
CA ALA A 18 -8.84 31.41 9.31
C ALA A 18 -10.22 30.81 9.64
N SER A 19 -11.30 31.39 9.11
CA SER A 19 -12.66 30.85 9.22
C SER A 19 -12.82 29.55 8.41
N GLY A 20 -12.30 29.48 7.19
CA GLY A 20 -12.29 28.26 6.38
C GLY A 20 -11.45 27.13 6.97
N LYS A 21 -10.29 27.43 7.57
CA LYS A 21 -9.51 26.44 8.35
C LYS A 21 -10.20 26.01 9.65
N ARG A 22 -10.96 26.91 10.30
CA ARG A 22 -11.74 26.58 11.51
C ARG A 22 -13.01 25.81 11.20
N GLU A 23 -13.66 26.07 10.06
CA GLU A 23 -14.79 25.29 9.54
C GLU A 23 -14.33 23.91 9.08
N ASP A 24 -13.24 23.79 8.32
CA ASP A 24 -12.64 22.49 7.94
C ASP A 24 -12.21 21.68 9.18
N GLN A 25 -11.66 22.32 10.22
CA GLN A 25 -11.38 21.64 11.49
C GLN A 25 -12.62 21.32 12.32
N ARG A 26 -13.70 22.11 12.21
CA ARG A 26 -14.99 21.82 12.87
C ARG A 26 -15.73 20.70 12.16
N GLU A 27 -15.74 20.68 10.82
CA GLU A 27 -16.26 19.61 9.99
C GLU A 27 -15.45 18.34 10.19
N LYS A 28 -14.12 18.39 10.19
CA LYS A 28 -13.28 17.25 10.60
C LYS A 28 -13.59 16.80 12.02
N ARG A 29 -13.74 17.70 12.99
CA ARG A 29 -14.14 17.35 14.37
C ARG A 29 -15.58 16.82 14.48
N HIS A 30 -16.49 17.23 13.59
CA HIS A 30 -17.88 16.74 13.54
C HIS A 30 -17.97 15.39 12.82
N LEU A 31 -17.20 15.18 11.75
CA LEU A 31 -17.00 13.90 11.04
C LEU A 31 -16.30 12.88 11.97
N VAL A 32 -15.35 13.35 12.79
CA VAL A 32 -14.71 12.55 13.84
C VAL A 32 -15.69 12.21 14.97
N LYS A 33 -16.60 13.13 15.32
CA LYS A 33 -17.70 12.89 16.27
C LYS A 33 -18.75 11.90 15.76
N THR A 34 -18.78 11.58 14.46
CA THR A 34 -19.71 10.61 13.88
C THR A 34 -19.19 9.17 13.82
N SER A 35 -17.90 8.91 14.09
CA SER A 35 -17.35 7.55 13.96
C SER A 35 -17.27 6.77 15.29
N THR A 36 -16.93 7.45 16.39
CA THR A 36 -17.02 6.91 17.76
C THR A 36 -17.15 8.06 18.77
N ALA A 37 -17.85 7.81 19.89
CA ALA A 37 -17.90 8.74 21.03
C ALA A 37 -16.80 8.45 22.07
N ASP A 38 -16.10 7.31 21.94
CA ASP A 38 -15.02 6.92 22.82
C ASP A 38 -13.69 7.51 22.32
N VAL A 39 -13.14 8.44 23.10
CA VAL A 39 -11.92 9.17 22.74
C VAL A 39 -10.71 8.23 22.72
N GLU A 40 -10.64 7.27 23.64
CA GLU A 40 -9.52 6.35 23.74
C GLU A 40 -9.53 5.36 22.57
N ALA A 41 -10.72 4.87 22.18
CA ALA A 41 -10.89 4.06 20.97
C ALA A 41 -10.43 4.82 19.72
N TYR A 42 -10.79 6.10 19.61
CA TYR A 42 -10.40 6.96 18.50
C TYR A 42 -8.88 7.20 18.44
N GLU A 43 -8.23 7.39 19.59
CA GLU A 43 -6.77 7.55 19.67
C GLU A 43 -6.04 6.29 19.21
N PHE A 44 -6.48 5.11 19.65
CA PHE A 44 -5.94 3.84 19.17
C PHE A 44 -6.13 3.69 17.66
N TYR A 45 -7.31 3.99 17.13
CA TYR A 45 -7.57 3.98 15.70
C TYR A 45 -6.59 4.87 14.91
N LEU A 46 -6.41 6.12 15.33
CA LEU A 46 -5.49 7.04 14.67
C LEU A 46 -4.04 6.55 14.71
N ARG A 47 -3.62 5.98 15.85
CA ARG A 47 -2.29 5.38 15.98
C ARG A 47 -2.13 4.18 15.03
N GLY A 48 -3.15 3.35 14.91
CA GLY A 48 -3.20 2.24 13.95
C GLY A 48 -3.04 2.74 12.51
N ARG A 49 -3.82 3.75 12.08
CA ARG A 49 -3.69 4.36 10.75
C ARG A 49 -2.28 4.89 10.47
N LYS A 50 -1.68 5.58 11.44
CA LYS A 50 -0.33 6.16 11.29
C LYS A 50 0.75 5.07 11.16
N LEU A 51 0.65 3.99 11.94
CA LEU A 51 1.57 2.86 11.84
C LEU A 51 1.43 2.15 10.48
N PHE A 52 0.20 1.94 10.03
CA PHE A 52 -0.09 1.26 8.76
C PHE A 52 0.56 1.97 7.55
N GLN A 53 0.65 3.30 7.58
CA GLN A 53 1.31 4.10 6.53
C GLN A 53 2.82 3.86 6.38
N LYS A 54 3.47 3.13 7.29
CA LYS A 54 4.89 2.78 7.17
C LYS A 54 5.15 1.51 6.37
N TRP A 55 4.11 0.71 6.07
CA TRP A 55 4.15 -0.40 5.12
C TRP A 55 5.19 -1.51 5.33
N THR A 56 5.78 -1.62 6.52
CA THR A 56 6.57 -2.79 6.94
C THR A 56 5.69 -3.77 7.73
N ARG A 57 5.99 -5.05 7.70
CA ARG A 57 5.30 -6.10 8.47
C ARG A 57 5.17 -5.76 9.95
N GLU A 58 6.26 -5.32 10.60
CA GLU A 58 6.26 -4.94 12.02
C GLU A 58 5.23 -3.84 12.31
N ASN A 59 5.27 -2.74 11.54
CA ASN A 59 4.32 -1.64 11.71
C ASN A 59 2.86 -2.07 11.41
N ILE A 60 2.63 -3.02 10.50
CA ILE A 60 1.29 -3.55 10.25
C ILE A 60 0.80 -4.42 11.43
N ILE A 61 1.68 -5.21 12.07
CA ILE A 61 1.37 -5.95 13.30
C ILE A 61 0.96 -4.97 14.40
N LEU A 62 1.75 -3.93 14.62
CA LEU A 62 1.44 -2.89 15.61
C LEU A 62 0.13 -2.15 15.25
N ALA A 63 -0.11 -1.88 13.97
CA ALA A 63 -1.36 -1.26 13.53
C ALA A 63 -2.58 -2.14 13.84
N ARG A 64 -2.49 -3.45 13.57
CA ARG A 64 -3.51 -4.45 13.93
C ARG A 64 -3.82 -4.39 15.43
N GLU A 65 -2.80 -4.43 16.29
CA GLU A 65 -2.97 -4.36 17.74
C GLU A 65 -3.66 -3.07 18.19
N MET A 66 -3.38 -1.94 17.54
CA MET A 66 -4.07 -0.69 17.84
C MET A 66 -5.54 -0.76 17.41
N PHE A 67 -5.85 -1.31 16.25
CA PHE A 67 -7.24 -1.49 15.82
C PHE A 67 -8.01 -2.48 16.72
N GLU A 68 -7.37 -3.56 17.16
CA GLU A 68 -7.93 -4.52 18.13
C GLU A 68 -8.31 -3.83 19.45
N ARG A 69 -7.45 -2.93 19.96
CA ARG A 69 -7.78 -2.12 21.15
C ARG A 69 -8.93 -1.17 20.90
N ALA A 70 -8.96 -0.51 19.74
CA ALA A 70 -10.04 0.41 19.38
C ALA A 70 -11.40 -0.30 19.35
N VAL A 71 -11.49 -1.48 18.72
CA VAL A 71 -12.77 -2.24 18.66
C VAL A 71 -13.14 -2.91 19.99
N ALA A 72 -12.16 -3.17 20.87
CA ALA A 72 -12.42 -3.67 22.21
C ALA A 72 -13.06 -2.60 23.11
N LEU A 73 -12.65 -1.34 22.95
CA LEU A 73 -13.23 -0.19 23.66
C LEU A 73 -14.59 0.21 23.08
N ASP A 74 -14.71 0.25 21.75
CA ASP A 74 -15.98 0.52 21.05
C ASP A 74 -16.25 -0.49 19.93
N GLN A 75 -17.10 -1.47 20.24
CA GLN A 75 -17.50 -2.51 19.30
C GLN A 75 -18.37 -2.01 18.13
N ASN A 76 -18.84 -0.75 18.18
CA ASN A 76 -19.64 -0.12 17.14
C ASN A 76 -18.81 0.85 16.27
N PHE A 77 -17.49 0.92 16.47
CA PHE A 77 -16.60 1.78 15.70
C PHE A 77 -16.27 1.17 14.33
N ALA A 78 -17.13 1.41 13.34
CA ALA A 78 -17.04 0.82 12.00
C ALA A 78 -15.67 1.03 11.32
N ALA A 79 -15.09 2.23 11.42
CA ALA A 79 -13.80 2.53 10.80
C ALA A 79 -12.63 1.73 11.41
N ALA A 80 -12.68 1.42 12.72
CA ALA A 80 -11.68 0.58 13.37
C ALA A 80 -11.79 -0.88 12.92
N TRP A 81 -13.02 -1.39 12.74
CA TRP A 81 -13.25 -2.70 12.13
C TRP A 81 -12.73 -2.78 10.69
N ALA A 82 -12.94 -1.74 9.88
CA ALA A 82 -12.39 -1.67 8.53
C ALA A 82 -10.85 -1.64 8.54
N GLY A 83 -10.24 -0.85 9.42
CA GLY A 83 -8.79 -0.82 9.61
C GLY A 83 -8.22 -2.18 10.06
N LEU A 84 -8.90 -2.86 10.96
CA LEU A 84 -8.55 -4.21 11.41
C LEU A 84 -8.59 -5.22 10.25
N ALA A 85 -9.64 -5.17 9.43
CA ALA A 85 -9.76 -6.01 8.24
C ALA A 85 -8.60 -5.80 7.26
N THR A 86 -8.29 -4.55 6.92
CA THR A 86 -7.14 -4.21 6.07
C THR A 86 -5.82 -4.67 6.69
N ALA A 87 -5.62 -4.53 8.00
CA ALA A 87 -4.42 -5.03 8.67
C ALA A 87 -4.29 -6.56 8.54
N HIS A 88 -5.38 -7.30 8.69
CA HIS A 88 -5.38 -8.75 8.49
C HIS A 88 -5.06 -9.14 7.04
N VAL A 89 -5.63 -8.46 6.03
CA VAL A 89 -5.29 -8.70 4.62
C VAL A 89 -3.80 -8.53 4.36
N HIS A 90 -3.16 -7.52 4.95
CA HIS A 90 -1.75 -7.26 4.73
C HIS A 90 -0.81 -8.19 5.52
N LEU A 91 -1.34 -8.92 6.51
CA LEU A 91 -0.62 -9.94 7.28
C LEU A 91 -0.87 -11.36 6.78
N HIS A 92 -1.66 -11.53 5.72
CA HIS A 92 -2.09 -12.80 5.12
C HIS A 92 -0.96 -13.76 4.67
N GLY A 93 0.33 -13.45 4.89
CA GLY A 93 1.44 -14.39 4.64
C GLY A 93 1.36 -15.68 5.49
N CYS A 94 2.13 -15.76 6.58
CA CYS A 94 2.44 -17.00 7.32
C CYS A 94 1.24 -17.84 7.83
N ASP A 95 0.08 -17.24 8.07
CA ASP A 95 -1.13 -17.92 8.56
C ASP A 95 -2.32 -17.56 7.65
N SER A 96 -2.17 -17.88 6.37
CA SER A 96 -2.95 -17.28 5.28
C SER A 96 -4.45 -17.42 5.49
N GLU A 97 -4.97 -18.61 5.75
CA GLU A 97 -6.41 -18.83 5.94
C GLU A 97 -6.95 -18.11 7.18
N ALA A 98 -6.23 -18.12 8.30
CA ALA A 98 -6.68 -17.48 9.54
C ALA A 98 -6.75 -15.95 9.41
N HIS A 99 -5.83 -15.35 8.66
CA HIS A 99 -5.87 -13.92 8.39
C HIS A 99 -6.97 -13.51 7.42
N LEU A 100 -7.28 -14.30 6.39
CA LEU A 100 -8.43 -13.99 5.51
C LEU A 100 -9.75 -14.09 6.24
N GLU A 101 -9.92 -15.10 7.08
CA GLU A 101 -11.17 -15.25 7.82
C GLU A 101 -11.38 -14.06 8.77
N LYS A 102 -10.35 -13.66 9.52
CA LYS A 102 -10.41 -12.46 10.37
C LYS A 102 -10.66 -11.18 9.58
N ALA A 103 -10.07 -11.05 8.39
CA ALA A 103 -10.34 -9.92 7.50
C ALA A 103 -11.81 -9.89 7.04
N ARG A 104 -12.37 -11.04 6.67
CA ARG A 104 -13.77 -11.19 6.26
C ARG A 104 -14.72 -10.88 7.40
N GLU A 105 -14.48 -11.42 8.59
CA GLU A 105 -15.27 -11.15 9.79
C GLU A 105 -15.28 -9.64 10.12
N ALA A 106 -14.10 -9.02 10.17
CA ALA A 106 -13.94 -7.61 10.50
C ALA A 106 -14.59 -6.68 9.46
N SER A 107 -14.39 -6.94 8.16
CA SER A 107 -15.01 -6.15 7.09
C SER A 107 -16.54 -6.31 7.07
N THR A 108 -17.05 -7.53 7.29
CA THR A 108 -18.49 -7.79 7.43
C THR A 108 -19.08 -7.04 8.63
N ARG A 109 -18.35 -6.97 9.75
CA ARG A 109 -18.77 -6.20 10.93
C ARG A 109 -18.77 -4.69 10.63
N ALA A 110 -17.74 -4.19 9.96
CA ALA A 110 -17.65 -2.79 9.55
C ALA A 110 -18.85 -2.38 8.67
N LEU A 111 -19.15 -3.15 7.62
CA LEU A 111 -20.27 -2.90 6.71
C LEU A 111 -21.64 -3.02 7.40
N ARG A 112 -21.78 -3.90 8.40
CA ARG A 112 -23.03 -4.00 9.18
C ARG A 112 -23.26 -2.77 10.05
N LEU A 113 -22.19 -2.20 10.60
CA LEU A 113 -22.24 -1.01 11.45
C LEU A 113 -22.47 0.25 10.62
N ASP A 114 -21.80 0.33 9.47
CA ASP A 114 -21.94 1.45 8.53
C ASP A 114 -21.91 0.95 7.08
N PRO A 115 -23.09 0.67 6.49
CA PRO A 115 -23.20 0.27 5.09
C PRO A 115 -22.90 1.39 4.08
N GLN A 116 -22.59 2.61 4.54
CA GLN A 116 -22.21 3.74 3.68
C GLN A 116 -20.75 4.16 3.89
N SER A 117 -19.97 3.38 4.66
CA SER A 117 -18.53 3.62 4.80
C SER A 117 -17.78 3.14 3.56
N ALA A 118 -17.20 4.07 2.81
CA ALA A 118 -16.34 3.76 1.68
C ALA A 118 -15.13 2.92 2.10
N GLU A 119 -14.52 3.19 3.26
CA GLU A 119 -13.39 2.40 3.78
C GLU A 119 -13.79 0.96 4.13
N ALA A 120 -14.99 0.72 4.64
CA ALA A 120 -15.48 -0.64 4.91
C ALA A 120 -15.65 -1.43 3.62
N HIS A 121 -16.19 -0.81 2.57
CA HIS A 121 -16.27 -1.40 1.23
C HIS A 121 -14.88 -1.70 0.64
N VAL A 122 -13.90 -0.80 0.78
CA VAL A 122 -12.50 -1.07 0.39
C VAL A 122 -11.93 -2.27 1.13
N ALA A 123 -12.13 -2.36 2.45
CA ALA A 123 -11.61 -3.45 3.25
C ALA A 123 -12.22 -4.81 2.85
N ALA A 124 -13.53 -4.86 2.58
CA ALA A 124 -14.20 -6.05 2.05
C ALA A 124 -13.65 -6.44 0.66
N ALA A 125 -13.51 -5.47 -0.23
CA ALA A 125 -12.98 -5.67 -1.58
C ALA A 125 -11.55 -6.23 -1.58
N GLN A 126 -10.70 -5.76 -0.68
CA GLN A 126 -9.34 -6.28 -0.50
C GLN A 126 -9.33 -7.77 -0.11
N GLY A 127 -10.19 -8.18 0.84
CA GLY A 127 -10.32 -9.58 1.23
C GLY A 127 -10.78 -10.47 0.07
N LEU A 128 -11.84 -10.04 -0.64
CA LEU A 128 -12.35 -10.72 -1.84
C LEU A 128 -11.29 -10.84 -2.94
N SER A 129 -10.46 -9.81 -3.11
CA SER A 129 -9.35 -9.81 -4.06
C SER A 129 -8.29 -10.85 -3.70
N MET A 130 -7.97 -11.03 -2.41
CA MET A 130 -7.02 -12.07 -1.98
C MET A 130 -7.59 -13.48 -2.19
N GLU A 131 -8.91 -13.64 -2.08
CA GLU A 131 -9.63 -14.88 -2.42
C GLU A 131 -9.79 -15.08 -3.94
N GLN A 132 -9.23 -14.20 -4.77
CA GLN A 132 -9.36 -14.20 -6.23
C GLN A 132 -10.81 -14.06 -6.74
N ARG A 133 -11.72 -13.58 -5.88
CA ARG A 133 -13.11 -13.26 -6.24
C ARG A 133 -13.19 -11.86 -6.85
N TYR A 134 -12.50 -11.69 -7.98
CA TYR A 134 -12.24 -10.37 -8.56
C TYR A 134 -13.50 -9.61 -8.99
N ALA A 135 -14.56 -10.32 -9.44
CA ALA A 135 -15.83 -9.69 -9.79
C ALA A 135 -16.55 -9.11 -8.56
N ASP A 136 -16.57 -9.86 -7.45
CA ASP A 136 -17.15 -9.39 -6.19
C ASP A 136 -16.32 -8.24 -5.60
N ALA A 137 -14.99 -8.36 -5.64
CA ALA A 137 -14.08 -7.29 -5.22
C ALA A 137 -14.30 -6.00 -6.02
N ALA A 138 -14.49 -6.12 -7.34
CA ALA A 138 -14.79 -4.99 -8.21
C ALA A 138 -16.08 -4.26 -7.81
N ALA A 139 -17.16 -5.00 -7.52
CA ALA A 139 -18.42 -4.41 -7.09
C ALA A 139 -18.26 -3.61 -5.78
N GLU A 140 -17.52 -4.15 -4.81
CA GLU A 140 -17.24 -3.46 -3.53
C GLU A 140 -16.35 -2.22 -3.72
N PHE A 141 -15.31 -2.29 -4.57
CA PHE A 141 -14.49 -1.12 -4.90
C PHE A 141 -15.28 -0.03 -5.64
N GLU A 142 -16.13 -0.41 -6.59
CA GLU A 142 -17.01 0.53 -7.31
C GLU A 142 -17.98 1.19 -6.34
N ARG A 143 -18.54 0.43 -5.39
CA ARG A 143 -19.39 1.00 -4.35
C ARG A 143 -18.64 1.98 -3.44
N ALA A 144 -17.39 1.68 -3.07
CA ALA A 144 -16.55 2.61 -2.32
C ALA A 144 -16.33 3.93 -3.09
N LEU A 145 -16.10 3.85 -4.40
CA LEU A 145 -15.89 5.01 -5.27
C LEU A 145 -17.18 5.82 -5.53
N GLU A 146 -18.35 5.17 -5.52
CA GLU A 146 -19.64 5.86 -5.54
C GLU A 146 -19.87 6.68 -4.26
N LEU A 147 -19.46 6.14 -3.12
CA LEU A 147 -19.60 6.77 -1.79
C LEU A 147 -18.58 7.89 -1.58
N ASP A 148 -17.31 7.65 -1.96
CA ASP A 148 -16.24 8.63 -1.91
C ASP A 148 -15.34 8.53 -3.16
N PRO A 149 -15.60 9.35 -4.19
CA PRO A 149 -14.78 9.43 -5.40
C PRO A 149 -13.37 9.98 -5.16
N THR A 150 -13.04 10.42 -3.95
CA THR A 150 -11.72 10.96 -3.58
C THR A 150 -10.96 10.05 -2.63
N LEU A 151 -11.49 8.86 -2.33
CA LEU A 151 -10.80 7.89 -1.50
C LEU A 151 -9.61 7.28 -2.26
N PHE A 152 -8.39 7.68 -1.88
CA PHE A 152 -7.15 7.17 -2.47
C PHE A 152 -7.09 5.63 -2.40
N ASP A 153 -7.41 5.06 -1.23
CA ASP A 153 -7.30 3.63 -0.99
C ASP A 153 -8.20 2.82 -1.93
N ALA A 154 -9.39 3.34 -2.28
CA ALA A 154 -10.28 2.69 -3.24
C ALA A 154 -9.65 2.61 -4.63
N HIS A 155 -9.11 3.71 -5.16
CA HIS A 155 -8.40 3.70 -6.46
C HIS A 155 -7.16 2.81 -6.42
N TYR A 156 -6.33 2.95 -5.39
CA TYR A 156 -5.05 2.26 -5.27
C TYR A 156 -5.21 0.74 -5.16
N TYR A 157 -6.07 0.26 -4.25
CA TYR A 157 -6.27 -1.18 -4.07
C TYR A 157 -7.11 -1.79 -5.19
N TYR A 158 -8.04 -1.03 -5.78
CA TYR A 158 -8.75 -1.51 -6.95
C TYR A 158 -7.80 -1.69 -8.14
N ALA A 159 -6.90 -0.74 -8.38
CA ALA A 159 -5.88 -0.85 -9.42
C ALA A 159 -5.01 -2.10 -9.25
N ARG A 160 -4.61 -2.42 -8.00
CA ARG A 160 -3.86 -3.64 -7.68
C ARG A 160 -4.69 -4.91 -7.90
N SER A 161 -5.98 -4.89 -7.58
CA SER A 161 -6.87 -6.02 -7.85
C SER A 161 -7.05 -6.26 -9.35
N CYS A 162 -7.25 -5.20 -10.14
CA CYS A 162 -7.32 -5.27 -11.60
C CYS A 162 -6.02 -5.80 -12.21
N PHE A 163 -4.86 -5.38 -11.68
CA PHE A 163 -3.58 -5.92 -12.11
C PHE A 163 -3.50 -7.44 -11.88
N LYS A 164 -3.89 -7.91 -10.69
CA LYS A 164 -3.92 -9.36 -10.36
C LYS A 164 -4.91 -10.15 -11.21
N SER A 165 -6.04 -9.56 -11.57
CA SER A 165 -7.04 -10.20 -12.44
C SER A 165 -6.70 -10.11 -13.94
N GLY A 166 -5.64 -9.39 -14.32
CA GLY A 166 -5.22 -9.17 -15.70
C GLY A 166 -5.92 -8.04 -16.45
N ASP A 167 -6.78 -7.25 -15.78
CA ASP A 167 -7.40 -6.06 -16.37
C ASP A 167 -6.43 -4.86 -16.29
N LEU A 168 -5.41 -4.90 -17.14
CA LEU A 168 -4.30 -3.96 -17.13
C LEU A 168 -4.73 -2.54 -17.54
N GLU A 169 -5.65 -2.39 -18.49
CA GLU A 169 -6.23 -1.10 -18.88
C GLU A 169 -6.93 -0.42 -17.71
N LYS A 170 -7.82 -1.13 -16.99
CA LYS A 170 -8.52 -0.55 -15.83
C LYS A 170 -7.55 -0.26 -14.70
N SER A 171 -6.58 -1.15 -14.45
CA SER A 171 -5.51 -0.92 -13.48
C SER A 171 -4.73 0.36 -13.76
N LEU A 172 -4.31 0.58 -15.01
CA LEU A 172 -3.58 1.77 -15.43
C LEU A 172 -4.40 3.06 -15.17
N SER A 173 -5.68 3.04 -15.55
CA SER A 173 -6.59 4.17 -15.31
C SER A 173 -6.73 4.48 -13.82
N LEU A 174 -6.95 3.45 -13.00
CA LEU A 174 -7.13 3.59 -11.55
C LEU A 174 -5.86 4.08 -10.85
N PHE A 175 -4.66 3.65 -11.24
CA PHE A 175 -3.42 4.20 -10.67
C PHE A 175 -3.23 5.68 -11.01
N ARG A 176 -3.64 6.12 -12.21
CA ARG A 176 -3.62 7.54 -12.57
C ARG A 176 -4.62 8.36 -11.75
N GLN A 177 -5.78 7.80 -11.44
CA GLN A 177 -6.74 8.42 -10.52
C GLN A 177 -6.21 8.45 -9.07
N ALA A 178 -5.54 7.39 -8.61
CA ALA A 178 -4.89 7.40 -7.30
C ALA A 178 -3.85 8.53 -7.20
N GLN A 179 -3.06 8.74 -8.26
CA GLN A 179 -2.09 9.84 -8.35
C GLN A 179 -2.76 11.22 -8.41
N SER A 180 -3.92 11.38 -9.06
CA SER A 180 -4.63 12.66 -9.09
C SER A 180 -5.19 13.04 -7.71
N VAL A 181 -5.65 12.03 -6.95
CA VAL A 181 -6.13 12.18 -5.57
C VAL A 181 -4.98 12.46 -4.60
N ARG A 182 -3.84 11.76 -4.75
CA ARG A 182 -2.65 11.93 -3.89
C ARG A 182 -1.38 12.04 -4.75
N PRO A 183 -1.03 13.26 -5.22
CA PRO A 183 0.10 13.47 -6.12
C PRO A 183 1.49 13.22 -5.50
N ASP A 184 1.57 13.18 -4.17
CA ASP A 184 2.78 12.93 -3.40
C ASP A 184 3.01 11.44 -3.10
N ASP A 185 2.09 10.54 -3.48
CA ASP A 185 2.26 9.10 -3.30
C ASP A 185 3.32 8.53 -4.26
N TYR A 186 4.40 8.01 -3.71
CA TYR A 186 5.49 7.42 -4.51
C TYR A 186 5.16 6.01 -5.05
N GLN A 187 4.22 5.30 -4.42
CA GLN A 187 3.94 3.90 -4.74
C GLN A 187 3.08 3.77 -5.99
N ALA A 188 2.03 4.57 -6.12
CA ALA A 188 1.11 4.54 -7.25
C ALA A 188 1.83 4.80 -8.58
N VAL A 189 2.84 5.68 -8.60
CA VAL A 189 3.65 5.98 -9.80
C VAL A 189 4.51 4.78 -10.20
N TYR A 190 5.14 4.10 -9.24
CA TYR A 190 5.89 2.87 -9.50
C TYR A 190 5.00 1.74 -10.01
N LEU A 191 3.84 1.52 -9.37
CA LEU A 191 2.90 0.49 -9.80
C LEU A 191 2.31 0.80 -11.19
N GLU A 192 2.06 2.07 -11.52
CA GLU A 192 1.71 2.48 -12.88
C GLU A 192 2.79 2.05 -13.89
N ALA A 193 4.07 2.25 -13.56
CA ALA A 193 5.19 1.87 -14.42
C ALA A 193 5.25 0.35 -14.65
N LEU A 194 4.97 -0.47 -13.62
CA LEU A 194 4.85 -1.92 -13.77
C LEU A 194 3.70 -2.32 -14.70
N VAL A 195 2.52 -1.69 -14.54
CA VAL A 195 1.36 -1.94 -15.41
C VAL A 195 1.70 -1.58 -16.85
N LEU A 196 2.31 -0.41 -17.08
CA LEU A 196 2.75 0.03 -18.42
C LEU A 196 3.76 -0.92 -19.03
N MET A 197 4.71 -1.42 -18.24
CA MET A 197 5.70 -2.39 -18.71
C MET A 197 5.03 -3.67 -19.23
N GLN A 198 4.03 -4.19 -18.50
CA GLN A 198 3.31 -5.40 -18.92
C GLN A 198 2.37 -5.13 -20.10
N LEU A 199 1.76 -3.95 -20.14
CA LEU A 199 0.68 -3.62 -21.07
C LEU A 199 1.14 -3.04 -22.41
N ARG A 200 2.22 -2.25 -22.38
CA ARG A 200 2.72 -1.45 -23.50
C ARG A 200 4.22 -1.65 -23.76
N GLY A 201 4.89 -2.44 -22.91
CA GLY A 201 6.30 -2.78 -23.06
C GLY A 201 7.26 -1.67 -22.63
N TRP A 202 8.54 -1.91 -22.88
CA TRP A 202 9.63 -1.09 -22.37
C TRP A 202 9.55 0.39 -22.75
N ASN A 203 9.30 0.68 -24.04
CA ASN A 203 9.38 2.02 -24.58
C ASN A 203 8.45 3.03 -23.89
N GLU A 204 7.24 2.60 -23.54
CA GLU A 204 6.25 3.45 -22.86
C GLU A 204 6.44 3.45 -21.33
N SER A 205 6.99 2.38 -20.75
CA SER A 205 7.20 2.29 -19.30
C SER A 205 8.40 3.08 -18.78
N ARG A 206 9.41 3.35 -19.63
CA ARG A 206 10.67 3.97 -19.22
C ARG A 206 10.48 5.32 -18.52
N GLU A 207 9.65 6.20 -19.10
CA GLU A 207 9.37 7.51 -18.51
C GLU A 207 8.64 7.37 -17.16
N ALA A 208 7.74 6.40 -17.03
CA ALA A 208 7.03 6.12 -15.78
C ALA A 208 7.99 5.65 -14.67
N TYR A 209 9.00 4.82 -14.99
CA TYR A 209 10.03 4.45 -14.01
C TYR A 209 10.90 5.64 -13.58
N GLN A 210 11.21 6.57 -14.49
CA GLN A 210 11.93 7.80 -14.14
C GLN A 210 11.11 8.69 -13.20
N ARG A 211 9.80 8.85 -13.47
CA ARG A 211 8.88 9.55 -12.56
C ARG A 211 8.79 8.86 -11.20
N ALA A 212 8.75 7.53 -11.18
CA ALA A 212 8.74 6.76 -9.94
C ALA A 212 10.00 6.98 -9.09
N LEU A 213 11.17 7.03 -9.71
CA LEU A 213 12.42 7.37 -9.02
C LEU A 213 12.42 8.80 -8.48
N GLU A 214 11.91 9.77 -9.24
CA GLU A 214 11.81 11.15 -8.77
C GLU A 214 10.86 11.26 -7.56
N ALA A 215 9.69 10.63 -7.64
CA ALA A 215 8.73 10.59 -6.54
C ALA A 215 9.30 9.89 -5.30
N GLY A 216 9.96 8.74 -5.49
CA GLY A 216 10.62 8.00 -4.41
C GLY A 216 11.73 8.82 -3.73
N ARG A 217 12.55 9.54 -4.49
CA ARG A 217 13.59 10.43 -3.93
C ARG A 217 12.99 11.57 -3.12
N LYS A 218 11.96 12.26 -3.64
CA LYS A 218 11.26 13.32 -2.90
C LYS A 218 10.64 12.81 -1.60
N HIS A 219 10.11 11.59 -1.60
CA HIS A 219 9.60 10.95 -0.38
C HIS A 219 10.74 10.65 0.61
N LEU A 220 11.85 10.10 0.13
CA LEU A 220 13.03 9.80 0.95
C LEU A 220 13.70 11.05 1.54
N ASP A 221 13.61 12.21 0.88
CA ASP A 221 14.05 13.50 1.46
C ASP A 221 13.29 13.83 2.76
N LEU A 222 12.05 13.37 2.90
CA LEU A 222 11.20 13.56 4.08
C LEU A 222 11.26 12.38 5.05
N GLN A 223 11.44 11.16 4.52
CA GLN A 223 11.41 9.89 5.26
C GLN A 223 12.60 9.02 4.84
N PRO A 224 13.82 9.34 5.30
CA PRO A 224 15.06 8.72 4.80
C PRO A 224 15.24 7.24 5.20
N ASP A 225 14.38 6.72 6.07
CA ASP A 225 14.44 5.33 6.56
C ASP A 225 13.25 4.48 6.06
N ASP A 226 12.58 4.90 4.98
CA ASP A 226 11.50 4.11 4.35
C ASP A 226 12.07 2.98 3.46
N ALA A 227 12.14 1.76 4.02
CA ALA A 227 12.61 0.58 3.31
C ALA A 227 11.81 0.26 2.03
N ARG A 228 10.52 0.58 2.00
CA ARG A 228 9.65 0.32 0.85
C ARG A 228 9.95 1.29 -0.28
N ALA A 229 10.20 2.57 0.01
CA ALA A 229 10.65 3.52 -1.01
C ALA A 229 11.98 3.08 -1.65
N TYR A 230 12.92 2.58 -0.84
CA TYR A 230 14.17 2.02 -1.37
C TYR A 230 13.95 0.79 -2.24
N VAL A 231 13.11 -0.18 -1.83
CA VAL A 231 12.94 -1.42 -2.62
C VAL A 231 12.18 -1.19 -3.94
N LEU A 232 11.18 -0.30 -3.96
CA LEU A 232 10.51 0.07 -5.21
C LEU A 232 11.44 0.86 -6.13
N GLY A 233 12.28 1.75 -5.57
CA GLY A 233 13.31 2.44 -6.34
C GLY A 233 14.36 1.50 -6.90
N ALA A 234 14.79 0.48 -6.15
CA ALA A 234 15.70 -0.56 -6.64
C ALA A 234 15.10 -1.32 -7.83
N GLY A 235 13.82 -1.68 -7.77
CA GLY A 235 13.09 -2.26 -8.90
C GLY A 235 13.06 -1.34 -10.12
N ALA A 236 12.82 -0.04 -9.91
CA ALA A 236 12.83 0.95 -11.00
C ALA A 236 14.22 1.11 -11.64
N PHE A 237 15.28 1.21 -10.83
CA PHE A 237 16.66 1.23 -11.33
C PHE A 237 17.01 -0.04 -12.12
N ALA A 238 16.61 -1.21 -11.61
CA ALA A 238 16.84 -2.48 -12.27
C ALA A 238 16.20 -2.52 -13.67
N ARG A 239 14.94 -2.04 -13.78
CA ARG A 239 14.25 -1.92 -15.07
C ARG A 239 14.86 -0.88 -16.00
N LEU A 240 15.45 0.19 -15.46
CA LEU A 240 16.20 1.19 -16.21
C LEU A 240 17.61 0.76 -16.62
N GLY A 241 18.08 -0.42 -16.18
CA GLY A 241 19.43 -0.90 -16.43
C GLY A 241 20.49 -0.19 -15.60
N GLU A 242 20.09 0.55 -14.56
CA GLU A 242 21.00 1.23 -13.63
C GLU A 242 21.44 0.26 -12.53
N THR A 243 22.27 -0.70 -12.93
CA THR A 243 22.66 -1.86 -12.13
C THR A 243 23.24 -1.52 -10.75
N GLU A 244 24.15 -0.56 -10.66
CA GLU A 244 24.80 -0.22 -9.37
C GLU A 244 23.83 0.46 -8.40
N HIS A 245 22.98 1.38 -8.87
CA HIS A 245 21.95 2.00 -8.04
C HIS A 245 20.91 0.98 -7.56
N ALA A 246 20.52 0.04 -8.42
CA ALA A 246 19.61 -1.04 -8.04
C ALA A 246 20.17 -1.88 -6.88
N LYS A 247 21.46 -2.25 -6.94
CA LYS A 247 22.13 -3.00 -5.87
C LYS A 247 22.19 -2.21 -4.57
N GLU A 248 22.64 -0.95 -4.64
CA GLU A 248 22.77 -0.08 -3.47
C GLU A 248 21.42 0.10 -2.76
N TRP A 249 20.36 0.38 -3.52
CA TRP A 249 19.04 0.61 -2.95
C TRP A 249 18.40 -0.68 -2.43
N ALA A 250 18.62 -1.82 -3.09
CA ALA A 250 18.19 -3.11 -2.59
C ALA A 250 18.89 -3.46 -1.26
N GLU A 251 20.20 -3.24 -1.16
CA GLU A 251 20.95 -3.41 0.10
C GLU A 251 20.44 -2.50 1.21
N ARG A 252 20.21 -1.22 0.88
CA ARG A 252 19.68 -0.25 1.84
C ARG A 252 18.31 -0.68 2.36
N ALA A 253 17.40 -1.09 1.48
CA ALA A 253 16.08 -1.61 1.87
C ALA A 253 16.19 -2.82 2.82
N MET A 254 17.02 -3.82 2.45
CA MET A 254 17.25 -5.00 3.28
C MET A 254 17.95 -4.70 4.61
N SER A 255 18.74 -3.62 4.70
CA SER A 255 19.37 -3.19 5.96
C SER A 255 18.36 -2.51 6.91
N LEU A 256 17.40 -1.78 6.34
CA LEU A 256 16.36 -1.07 7.09
C LEU A 256 15.27 -2.02 7.61
N ALA A 257 14.97 -3.09 6.87
CA ALA A 257 13.97 -4.08 7.23
C ALA A 257 14.51 -5.51 6.99
N PRO A 258 15.45 -6.00 7.84
CA PRO A 258 16.19 -7.25 7.60
C PRO A 258 15.36 -8.54 7.73
N ASP A 259 14.20 -8.45 8.37
CA ASP A 259 13.27 -9.55 8.68
C ASP A 259 11.88 -9.33 8.06
N ASP A 260 11.76 -8.42 7.08
CA ASP A 260 10.51 -8.18 6.36
C ASP A 260 10.50 -8.99 5.06
N ASP A 261 9.63 -10.00 5.00
CA ASP A 261 9.52 -10.94 3.88
C ASP A 261 9.24 -10.25 2.55
N ALA A 262 8.38 -9.23 2.55
CA ALA A 262 8.03 -8.49 1.33
C ALA A 262 9.19 -7.60 0.85
N ILE A 263 9.92 -6.94 1.76
CA ILE A 263 11.11 -6.15 1.39
C ILE A 263 12.22 -7.07 0.86
N LEU A 264 12.51 -8.17 1.55
CA LEU A 264 13.52 -9.13 1.14
C LEU A 264 13.21 -9.75 -0.22
N TYR A 265 11.94 -10.14 -0.45
CA TYR A 265 11.51 -10.70 -1.72
C TYR A 265 11.70 -9.70 -2.88
N ASN A 266 11.18 -8.48 -2.73
CA ASN A 266 11.28 -7.45 -3.77
C ASN A 266 12.73 -7.00 -4.02
N ALA A 267 13.58 -6.98 -2.98
CA ALA A 267 15.01 -6.74 -3.14
C ALA A 267 15.67 -7.88 -3.94
N GLY A 268 15.30 -9.14 -3.65
CA GLY A 268 15.70 -10.31 -4.42
C GLY A 268 15.31 -10.20 -5.90
N CYS A 269 14.08 -9.77 -6.19
CA CYS A 269 13.63 -9.51 -7.55
C CYS A 269 14.49 -8.47 -8.28
N ALA A 270 14.75 -7.32 -7.66
CA ALA A 270 15.59 -6.28 -8.25
C ALA A 270 17.02 -6.80 -8.55
N LEU A 271 17.59 -7.58 -7.62
CA LEU A 271 18.90 -8.20 -7.78
C LEU A 271 18.92 -9.26 -8.90
N ALA A 272 17.86 -10.07 -9.02
CA ALA A 272 17.73 -11.06 -10.09
C ALA A 272 17.67 -10.39 -11.47
N VAL A 273 16.90 -9.29 -11.59
CA VAL A 273 16.77 -8.51 -12.83
C VAL A 273 18.11 -7.93 -13.29
N VAL A 274 18.98 -7.51 -12.38
CA VAL A 274 20.32 -7.00 -12.73
C VAL A 274 21.41 -8.07 -12.82
N GLY A 275 21.07 -9.34 -12.60
CA GLY A 275 21.98 -10.49 -12.75
C GLY A 275 22.84 -10.80 -11.52
N GLU A 276 22.48 -10.29 -10.34
CA GLU A 276 23.15 -10.62 -9.08
C GLU A 276 22.60 -11.93 -8.49
N GLU A 277 22.92 -13.05 -9.16
CA GLU A 277 22.29 -14.35 -8.93
C GLU A 277 22.36 -14.82 -7.47
N GLU A 278 23.56 -14.89 -6.89
CA GLU A 278 23.76 -15.41 -5.53
C GLU A 278 23.10 -14.51 -4.47
N ARG A 279 23.12 -13.19 -4.69
CA ARG A 279 22.51 -12.23 -3.77
C ARG A 279 20.98 -12.25 -3.85
N ALA A 280 20.43 -12.43 -5.05
CA ALA A 280 19.00 -12.61 -5.23
C ALA A 280 18.51 -13.87 -4.51
N LEU A 281 19.23 -14.99 -4.66
CA LEU A 281 18.89 -16.25 -3.99
C LEU A 281 19.06 -16.19 -2.47
N ASP A 282 20.03 -15.43 -1.97
CA ASP A 282 20.15 -15.14 -0.53
C ASP A 282 18.96 -14.34 -0.01
N ALA A 283 18.59 -13.26 -0.71
CA ALA A 283 17.42 -12.45 -0.36
C ALA A 283 16.13 -13.28 -0.36
N LEU A 284 15.92 -14.16 -1.35
CA LEU A 284 14.78 -15.08 -1.39
C LEU A 284 14.80 -16.08 -0.21
N GLN A 285 15.96 -16.68 0.08
CA GLN A 285 16.09 -17.58 1.23
C GLN A 285 15.76 -16.87 2.55
N ARG A 286 16.21 -15.62 2.71
CA ARG A 286 15.89 -14.79 3.87
C ARG A 286 14.41 -14.44 3.92
N ALA A 287 13.79 -14.10 2.79
CA ALA A 287 12.35 -13.85 2.72
C ALA A 287 11.53 -15.06 3.19
N ILE A 288 11.92 -16.27 2.77
CA ILE A 288 11.29 -17.54 3.21
C ILE A 288 11.43 -17.70 4.73
N ARG A 289 12.63 -17.47 5.29
CA ARG A 289 12.85 -17.53 6.75
C ARG A 289 12.06 -16.46 7.51
N ALA A 290 11.86 -15.29 6.91
CA ALA A 290 11.05 -14.20 7.43
C ALA A 290 9.53 -14.45 7.30
N GLY A 291 9.14 -15.58 6.69
CA GLY A 291 7.75 -16.01 6.63
C GLY A 291 7.02 -15.74 5.32
N LEU A 292 7.75 -15.48 4.22
CA LEU A 292 7.17 -15.53 2.88
C LEU A 292 6.47 -16.88 2.69
N ALA A 293 5.17 -16.86 2.39
CA ALA A 293 4.33 -18.05 2.23
C ALA A 293 3.52 -17.97 0.93
N GLY A 294 2.97 -19.10 0.49
CA GLY A 294 2.11 -19.16 -0.71
C GLY A 294 2.85 -18.89 -2.02
N GLY A 295 4.08 -19.41 -2.16
CA GLY A 295 5.03 -19.09 -3.24
C GLY A 295 4.77 -19.71 -4.63
N ASP A 296 3.57 -20.23 -4.90
CA ASP A 296 3.25 -20.89 -6.17
C ASP A 296 3.27 -19.95 -7.39
N TRP A 297 3.18 -18.64 -7.15
CA TRP A 297 3.28 -17.59 -8.16
C TRP A 297 4.73 -17.19 -8.47
N ILE A 298 5.69 -17.44 -7.58
CA ILE A 298 7.11 -17.07 -7.78
C ILE A 298 7.72 -17.69 -9.06
N PRO A 299 7.44 -18.95 -9.43
CA PRO A 299 7.92 -19.50 -10.70
C PRO A 299 7.41 -18.77 -11.94
N GLN A 300 6.26 -18.08 -11.83
CA GLN A 300 5.65 -17.31 -12.92
C GLN A 300 6.10 -15.86 -12.94
N ASP A 301 6.70 -15.38 -11.85
CA ASP A 301 7.24 -14.04 -11.76
C ASP A 301 8.37 -13.85 -12.80
N PRO A 302 8.28 -12.84 -13.69
CA PRO A 302 9.29 -12.58 -14.71
C PRO A 302 10.63 -12.09 -14.14
N ASP A 303 10.68 -11.54 -12.93
CA ASP A 303 11.93 -11.07 -12.31
C ASP A 303 12.91 -12.24 -12.07
N TRP A 304 12.38 -13.44 -11.84
CA TRP A 304 13.15 -14.66 -11.60
C TRP A 304 13.45 -15.46 -12.86
N GLU A 305 13.08 -14.98 -14.06
CA GLU A 305 13.16 -15.75 -15.32
C GLU A 305 14.53 -16.40 -15.54
N ARG A 306 15.62 -15.64 -15.31
CA ARG A 306 17.01 -16.11 -15.48
C ARG A 306 17.40 -17.20 -14.49
N LEU A 307 16.78 -17.21 -13.30
CA LEU A 307 17.10 -18.12 -12.19
C LEU A 307 16.20 -19.36 -12.15
N ARG A 308 15.19 -19.46 -13.03
CA ARG A 308 14.27 -20.61 -13.07
C ARG A 308 14.99 -21.95 -13.23
N GLY A 309 16.08 -22.00 -13.97
CA GLY A 309 16.90 -23.23 -14.13
C GLY A 309 17.88 -23.50 -12.99
N HIS A 310 18.03 -22.58 -12.04
CA HIS A 310 19.07 -22.67 -11.01
C HIS A 310 18.70 -23.66 -9.91
N GLN A 311 19.61 -24.57 -9.57
CA GLN A 311 19.35 -25.65 -8.59
C GLN A 311 18.92 -25.10 -7.22
N ARG A 312 19.60 -24.06 -6.74
CA ARG A 312 19.27 -23.42 -5.45
C ARG A 312 17.88 -22.76 -5.50
N PHE A 313 17.50 -22.16 -6.62
CA PHE A 313 16.15 -21.58 -6.79
C PHE A 313 15.07 -22.66 -6.69
N GLN A 314 15.27 -23.79 -7.37
CA GLN A 314 14.36 -24.94 -7.29
C GLN A 314 14.25 -25.50 -5.87
N THR A 315 15.35 -25.58 -5.12
CA THR A 315 15.32 -25.98 -3.71
C THR A 315 14.53 -25.01 -2.84
N LEU A 316 14.68 -23.70 -3.04
CA LEU A 316 13.92 -22.68 -2.30
C LEU A 316 12.41 -22.78 -2.59
N LEU A 317 12.02 -23.00 -3.85
CA LEU A 317 10.63 -23.22 -4.22
C LEU A 317 10.03 -24.49 -3.59
N GLN A 318 10.83 -25.55 -3.46
CA GLN A 318 10.40 -26.77 -2.77
C GLN A 318 10.18 -26.52 -1.28
N GLN A 319 11.04 -25.72 -0.63
CA GLN A 319 10.86 -25.33 0.78
C GLN A 319 9.55 -24.55 1.00
N LEU A 320 9.22 -23.63 0.09
CA LEU A 320 7.98 -22.85 0.15
C LEU A 320 6.70 -23.66 -0.01
N ARG A 321 6.78 -24.81 -0.68
CA ARG A 321 5.64 -25.73 -0.85
C ARG A 321 5.46 -26.68 0.32
N SER A 322 6.50 -26.86 1.14
CA SER A 322 6.49 -27.75 2.29
C SER A 322 6.31 -27.04 3.64
N SER A 323 6.32 -25.70 3.64
CA SER A 323 5.96 -24.82 4.74
C SER A 323 4.48 -24.49 4.76
#